data_AF-A0A369BI16-F1
#
_entry.id   AF-A0A369BI16-F1
#
_cell.length_a   1.000
_cell.length_b   1.000
_cell.length_c   1.000
_cell.angle_alpha   90.00
_cell.angle_beta   90.00
_cell.angle_gamma   90.00
#
_symmetry.space_group_name_H-M   'P 1'
#
loop_
_entity.id
_entity.type
_entity.pdbx_description
1 polymer ?
#
loop_
_entity_poly.entity_id
_entity_poly.type
_entity_poly.pdbx_seq_one_letter_code
_entity_poly.pdbx_strand_id
1 'polypeptide(L)'
;PSVAAPGGRGYMTPQAVIAKDSAGNPLPGIPVTFEVPANGYLTCVMRGYNKNTITVTTDSNGMASAANTHQDFLGEGFQVYSQYPAITQTLQVKATAPGANTVSFNVKVATVIPGTTPVDPPTNGTLFAVSPVEQQISLSNPSAAAPGGRGYMTPQAVIAKDSAGNPLPGVAVTFEVPANGYLTCVMRGYNKNTITVTTDSNGMASAANTHQSFLGEGFQVYSQYSHITQTLQVKATAPGLKAVTFNVKVGTVGYKF
;
A
#
# COMPACT_ATOMS: atom_id res chain seq x y z
N PRO A 1 4.04 0.64 -15.67
CA PRO A 1 4.97 1.42 -14.82
C PRO A 1 4.86 0.97 -13.37
N SER A 2 5.89 0.28 -12.86
CA SER A 2 5.96 -0.14 -11.46
C SER A 2 5.91 1.11 -10.57
N VAL A 3 4.81 1.26 -9.82
CA VAL A 3 4.70 2.29 -8.80
C VAL A 3 5.84 2.04 -7.82
N ALA A 4 6.77 2.98 -7.67
CA ALA A 4 7.84 2.86 -6.70
C ALA A 4 7.19 2.67 -5.31
N ALA A 5 7.45 1.51 -4.68
CA ALA A 5 6.94 1.23 -3.35
C ALA A 5 7.47 2.30 -2.38
N PRO A 6 6.61 3.06 -1.69
CA PRO A 6 7.03 4.17 -0.83
C PRO A 6 8.03 3.77 0.27
N GLY A 7 8.08 2.49 0.65
CA GLY A 7 8.95 1.96 1.69
C GLY A 7 10.31 1.41 1.25
N GLY A 8 10.68 1.54 -0.03
CA GLY A 8 11.98 1.06 -0.53
C GLY A 8 12.01 -0.43 -0.93
N ARG A 9 13.18 -0.88 -1.39
CA ARG A 9 13.44 -2.26 -1.87
C ARG A 9 14.68 -2.81 -1.16
N GLY A 10 14.61 -4.07 -0.74
CA GLY A 10 15.73 -4.78 -0.13
C GLY A 10 15.83 -6.21 -0.63
N TYR A 11 16.92 -6.89 -0.29
CA TYR A 11 17.16 -8.30 -0.60
C TYR A 11 17.46 -9.05 0.68
N MET A 12 16.83 -10.21 0.85
CA MET A 12 17.22 -11.12 1.92
C MET A 12 18.50 -11.84 1.53
N THR A 13 19.37 -12.10 2.51
CA THR A 13 20.43 -13.09 2.33
C THR A 13 19.78 -14.47 2.12
N PRO A 14 20.21 -15.26 1.11
CA PRO A 14 19.68 -16.61 0.91
C PRO A 14 19.79 -17.47 2.16
N GLN A 15 18.67 -18.05 2.60
CA GLN A 15 18.64 -19.01 3.70
C GLN A 15 18.91 -20.42 3.15
N ALA A 16 19.62 -21.24 3.91
CA ALA A 16 19.99 -22.60 3.48
C ALA A 16 19.61 -23.64 4.53
N VAL A 17 19.27 -24.83 4.04
CA VAL A 17 19.01 -26.03 4.85
C VAL A 17 19.88 -27.18 4.39
N ILE A 18 20.07 -28.16 5.26
CA ILE A 18 20.74 -29.42 4.94
C ILE A 18 19.75 -30.56 5.21
N ALA A 19 19.50 -31.39 4.20
CA ALA A 19 18.71 -32.60 4.32
C ALA A 19 19.62 -33.77 4.72
N LYS A 20 19.22 -34.48 5.78
CA LYS A 20 19.92 -35.67 6.28
C LYS A 20 18.94 -36.81 6.53
N ASP A 21 19.42 -38.05 6.44
CA ASP A 21 18.69 -39.23 6.90
C ASP A 21 18.69 -39.34 8.44
N SER A 22 18.06 -40.39 8.97
CA SER A 22 18.02 -40.66 10.41
C SER A 22 19.38 -41.00 11.04
N ALA A 23 20.36 -41.40 10.22
CA ALA A 23 21.73 -41.67 10.63
C ALA A 23 22.63 -40.42 10.51
N GLY A 24 22.12 -39.30 9.99
CA GLY A 24 22.84 -38.04 9.83
C GLY A 24 23.59 -37.90 8.51
N ASN A 25 23.44 -38.83 7.57
CA ASN A 25 24.08 -38.76 6.25
C ASN A 25 23.37 -37.75 5.34
N PRO A 26 24.09 -37.01 4.49
CA PRO A 26 23.47 -36.06 3.57
C PRO A 26 22.60 -36.74 2.50
N LEU A 27 21.47 -36.13 2.17
CA LEU A 27 20.55 -36.61 1.13
C LEU A 27 20.60 -35.72 -0.12
N PRO A 28 21.31 -36.11 -1.19
CA PRO A 28 21.35 -35.37 -2.45
C PRO A 28 20.08 -35.56 -3.29
N GLY A 29 19.78 -34.57 -4.15
CA GLY A 29 18.68 -34.65 -5.13
C GLY A 29 17.26 -34.43 -4.55
N ILE A 30 17.14 -34.08 -3.27
CA ILE A 30 15.84 -33.82 -2.63
C ILE A 30 15.36 -32.42 -3.01
N PRO A 31 14.14 -32.26 -3.56
CA PRO A 31 13.59 -30.93 -3.84
C PRO A 31 13.17 -30.25 -2.54
N VAL A 32 13.75 -29.08 -2.26
CA VAL A 32 13.39 -28.22 -1.14
C VAL A 32 12.71 -26.97 -1.68
N THR A 33 11.48 -26.73 -1.26
CA THR A 33 10.74 -25.51 -1.59
C THR A 33 10.88 -24.51 -0.45
N PHE A 34 11.41 -23.34 -0.76
CA PHE A 34 11.42 -22.17 0.11
C PHE A 34 10.25 -21.26 -0.25
N GLU A 35 9.45 -20.91 0.75
CA GLU A 35 8.32 -19.99 0.61
C GLU A 35 8.48 -18.82 1.59
N VAL A 36 8.16 -17.61 1.13
CA VAL A 36 8.06 -16.42 1.97
C VAL A 36 6.64 -15.87 1.89
N PRO A 37 5.75 -16.24 2.83
CA PRO A 37 4.39 -15.73 2.84
C PRO A 37 4.38 -14.21 3.05
N ALA A 38 3.48 -13.51 2.36
CA ALA A 38 3.22 -12.11 2.67
C ALA A 38 2.56 -12.01 4.05
N ASN A 39 2.92 -10.99 4.83
CA ASN A 39 2.37 -10.77 6.18
C ASN A 39 1.45 -9.54 6.26
N GLY A 40 0.98 -9.04 5.12
CA GLY A 40 0.15 -7.82 5.02
C GLY A 40 0.95 -6.51 5.04
N TYR A 41 2.21 -6.55 5.49
CA TYR A 41 3.10 -5.38 5.53
C TYR A 41 4.18 -5.41 4.45
N LEU A 42 4.78 -6.59 4.31
CA LEU A 42 5.85 -6.87 3.38
C LEU A 42 5.36 -7.88 2.35
N THR A 43 5.75 -7.66 1.09
CA THR A 43 5.60 -8.63 0.02
C THR A 43 6.98 -9.04 -0.48
N CYS A 44 7.09 -10.28 -0.95
CA CYS A 44 8.36 -10.87 -1.33
C CYS A 44 8.21 -11.52 -2.71
N VAL A 45 9.22 -11.36 -3.55
CA VAL A 45 9.29 -12.07 -4.83
C VAL A 45 10.70 -12.57 -5.08
N MET A 46 10.78 -13.76 -5.68
CA MET A 46 11.96 -14.21 -6.37
C MET A 46 11.97 -13.60 -7.77
N ARG A 47 12.97 -12.77 -8.05
CA ARG A 47 13.07 -12.03 -9.32
C ARG A 47 13.25 -12.99 -10.50
N GLY A 48 12.72 -12.60 -11.67
CA GLY A 48 12.68 -13.45 -12.86
C GLY A 48 11.51 -14.44 -12.83
N TYR A 49 11.24 -15.08 -11.69
CA TYR A 49 10.12 -16.00 -11.54
C TYR A 49 8.80 -15.32 -11.14
N ASN A 50 8.85 -14.14 -10.50
CA ASN A 50 7.68 -13.41 -9.98
C ASN A 50 6.80 -14.23 -9.03
N LYS A 51 7.43 -15.07 -8.20
CA LYS A 51 6.76 -15.90 -7.19
C LYS A 51 7.35 -15.63 -5.81
N ASN A 52 6.58 -15.86 -4.75
CA ASN A 52 7.08 -15.85 -3.38
C ASN A 52 7.72 -17.19 -2.96
N THR A 53 8.03 -18.05 -3.94
CA THR A 53 8.64 -19.36 -3.74
C THR A 53 9.83 -19.60 -4.67
N ILE A 54 10.73 -20.49 -4.26
CA ILE A 54 11.73 -21.12 -5.11
C ILE A 54 11.90 -22.58 -4.68
N THR A 55 12.06 -23.50 -5.62
CA THR A 55 12.39 -24.89 -5.34
C THR A 55 13.80 -25.19 -5.83
N VAL A 56 14.66 -25.69 -4.93
CA VAL A 56 16.05 -26.01 -5.21
C VAL A 56 16.33 -27.43 -4.74
N THR A 57 16.96 -28.25 -5.57
CA THR A 57 17.35 -29.61 -5.21
C THR A 57 18.64 -29.60 -4.38
N THR A 58 18.72 -30.46 -3.39
CA THR A 58 19.92 -30.60 -2.56
C THR A 58 21.13 -31.07 -3.36
N ASP A 59 22.30 -30.51 -3.07
CA ASP A 59 23.58 -30.89 -3.67
C ASP A 59 24.13 -32.22 -3.09
N SER A 60 25.35 -32.60 -3.49
CA SER A 60 26.04 -33.81 -3.00
C SER A 60 26.27 -33.82 -1.48
N ASN A 61 26.23 -32.65 -0.83
CA ASN A 61 26.35 -32.49 0.62
C ASN A 61 24.98 -32.39 1.30
N GLY A 62 23.89 -32.63 0.57
CA GLY A 62 22.52 -32.53 1.06
C GLY A 62 22.05 -31.10 1.27
N MET A 63 22.77 -30.08 0.78
CA MET A 63 22.45 -28.68 1.03
C MET A 63 21.56 -28.10 -0.07
N ALA A 64 20.52 -27.36 0.32
CA ALA A 64 19.72 -26.53 -0.57
C ALA A 64 19.68 -25.10 -0.04
N SER A 65 19.77 -24.11 -0.93
CA SER A 65 19.73 -22.69 -0.59
C SER A 65 18.62 -21.98 -1.36
N ALA A 66 17.96 -21.01 -0.72
CA ALA A 66 17.00 -20.11 -1.34
C ALA A 66 17.66 -19.04 -2.24
N ALA A 67 18.81 -19.34 -2.83
CA ALA A 67 19.50 -18.48 -3.78
C ALA A 67 18.79 -18.54 -5.14
N ASN A 68 18.64 -17.40 -5.80
CA ASN A 68 17.95 -17.31 -7.07
C ASN A 68 18.74 -18.06 -8.17
N THR A 69 18.04 -18.88 -8.93
CA THR A 69 18.56 -19.70 -10.03
C THR A 69 18.27 -19.09 -11.41
N HIS A 70 17.61 -17.94 -11.46
CA HIS A 70 17.37 -17.21 -12.71
C HIS A 70 18.67 -16.59 -13.23
N GLN A 71 18.96 -16.78 -14.52
CA GLN A 71 20.22 -16.38 -15.16
C GLN A 71 20.65 -14.93 -14.90
N ASP A 72 19.68 -14.01 -14.88
CA ASP A 72 19.96 -12.57 -14.70
C ASP A 72 20.14 -12.14 -13.23
N PHE A 73 19.84 -13.01 -12.27
CA PHE A 73 19.76 -12.69 -10.84
C PHE A 73 20.44 -13.74 -9.95
N LEU A 74 21.38 -14.51 -10.51
CA LEU A 74 22.01 -15.64 -9.85
C LEU A 74 22.56 -15.26 -8.47
N GLY A 75 22.21 -16.07 -7.46
CA GLY A 75 22.72 -15.90 -6.10
C GLY A 75 21.99 -14.87 -5.23
N GLU A 76 21.14 -14.01 -5.82
CA GLU A 76 20.31 -13.09 -5.03
C GLU A 76 19.30 -13.88 -4.17
N GLY A 77 18.93 -13.36 -2.99
CA GLY A 77 17.78 -13.90 -2.27
C GLY A 77 16.47 -13.26 -2.73
N PHE A 78 15.38 -13.57 -2.02
CA PHE A 78 14.09 -12.93 -2.26
C PHE A 78 14.19 -11.40 -2.13
N GLN A 79 13.66 -10.71 -3.13
CA GLN A 79 13.47 -9.28 -3.08
C GLN A 79 12.23 -8.96 -2.24
N VAL A 80 12.40 -8.04 -1.29
CA VAL A 80 11.36 -7.62 -0.37
C VAL A 80 10.91 -6.21 -0.72
N TYR A 81 9.61 -6.02 -0.76
CA TYR A 81 8.95 -4.73 -0.92
C TYR A 81 8.15 -4.42 0.34
N SER A 82 8.18 -3.15 0.73
CA SER A 82 7.28 -2.66 1.76
C SER A 82 6.30 -1.68 1.18
N GLN A 83 5.03 -1.85 1.56
CA GLN A 83 4.00 -0.85 1.32
C GLN A 83 4.07 0.30 2.35
N TYR A 84 4.89 0.12 3.39
CA TYR A 84 5.05 1.04 4.50
C TYR A 84 6.52 1.50 4.63
N PRO A 85 6.79 2.80 4.68
CA PRO A 85 8.12 3.25 5.06
C PRO A 85 8.30 3.16 6.58
N ALA A 86 9.56 3.09 7.02
CA ALA A 86 9.93 3.10 8.44
C ALA A 86 9.28 1.98 9.27
N ILE A 87 9.10 0.77 8.74
CA ILE A 87 8.57 -0.37 9.51
C ILE A 87 9.65 -1.37 9.87
N THR A 88 9.50 -2.03 11.01
CA THR A 88 10.23 -3.26 11.32
C THR A 88 9.25 -4.42 11.38
N GLN A 89 9.53 -5.48 10.62
CA GLN A 89 8.69 -6.68 10.55
C GLN A 89 9.53 -7.94 10.41
N THR A 90 9.04 -9.04 10.96
CA THR A 90 9.66 -10.36 10.79
C THR A 90 8.94 -11.12 9.69
N LEU A 91 9.69 -11.52 8.67
CA LEU A 91 9.23 -12.48 7.66
C LEU A 91 9.68 -13.88 8.06
N GLN A 92 8.87 -14.88 7.69
CA GLN A 92 9.26 -16.28 7.83
C GLN A 92 9.60 -16.85 6.46
N VAL A 93 10.83 -17.34 6.30
CA VAL A 93 11.20 -18.19 5.17
C VAL A 93 10.97 -19.62 5.60
N LYS A 94 10.04 -20.32 4.96
CA LYS A 94 9.69 -21.70 5.26
C LYS A 94 10.33 -22.61 4.22
N ALA A 95 11.16 -23.54 4.65
CA ALA A 95 11.76 -24.58 3.83
C ALA A 95 11.03 -25.91 4.07
N THR A 96 10.46 -26.48 3.02
CA THR A 96 9.70 -27.74 3.07
C THR A 96 10.25 -28.71 2.03
N ALA A 97 10.42 -29.97 2.44
CA ALA A 97 10.81 -31.07 1.56
C ALA A 97 9.88 -32.28 1.78
N PRO A 98 9.65 -33.13 0.76
CA PRO A 98 8.83 -34.33 0.91
C PRO A 98 9.33 -35.23 2.04
N GLY A 99 8.43 -35.62 2.95
CA GLY A 99 8.76 -36.53 4.07
C GLY A 99 9.63 -35.91 5.19
N ALA A 100 9.89 -34.61 5.15
CA ALA A 100 10.67 -33.91 6.18
C ALA A 100 9.82 -32.87 6.94
N ASN A 101 10.28 -32.52 8.14
CA ASN A 101 9.70 -31.40 8.90
C ASN A 101 10.03 -30.05 8.23
N THR A 102 9.11 -29.10 8.28
CA THR A 102 9.35 -27.74 7.81
C THR A 102 10.33 -27.01 8.72
N VAL A 103 11.35 -26.39 8.14
CA VAL A 103 12.30 -25.50 8.83
C VAL A 103 11.88 -24.05 8.56
N SER A 104 11.84 -23.20 9.60
CA SER A 104 11.47 -21.78 9.46
C SER A 104 12.59 -20.86 9.92
N PHE A 105 12.92 -19.87 9.09
CA PHE A 105 13.87 -18.81 9.40
C PHE A 105 13.12 -17.50 9.64
N ASN A 106 13.35 -16.87 10.79
CA ASN A 106 12.83 -15.55 11.08
C ASN A 106 13.79 -14.49 10.54
N VAL A 107 13.38 -13.75 9.52
CA VAL A 107 14.17 -12.66 8.92
C VAL A 107 13.57 -11.33 9.35
N LYS A 108 14.29 -10.58 10.17
CA LYS A 108 13.90 -9.22 10.57
C LYS A 108 14.22 -8.25 9.44
N VAL A 109 13.19 -7.63 8.88
CA VAL A 109 13.28 -6.63 7.82
C VAL A 109 12.91 -5.28 8.41
N ALA A 110 13.78 -4.30 8.22
CA ALA A 110 13.51 -2.91 8.52
C ALA A 110 13.47 -2.12 7.21
N THR A 111 12.39 -1.39 6.97
CA THR A 111 12.39 -0.29 6.00
C THR A 111 12.70 1.00 6.72
N VAL A 112 13.48 1.88 6.09
CA VAL A 112 13.98 3.09 6.73
C VAL A 112 13.78 4.26 5.77
N ILE A 113 13.19 5.36 6.25
CA ILE A 113 13.37 6.67 5.60
C ILE A 113 14.60 7.30 6.25
N PRO A 114 15.58 7.82 5.48
CA PRO A 114 16.69 8.59 6.04
C PRO A 114 16.18 9.68 7.00
N GLY A 115 16.67 9.69 8.24
CA GLY A 115 16.25 10.65 9.26
C GLY A 115 15.01 10.26 10.09
N THR A 116 14.51 9.02 9.98
CA THR A 116 13.40 8.52 10.82
C THR A 116 13.80 7.26 11.59
N THR A 117 13.26 7.09 12.80
CA THR A 117 13.34 5.82 13.52
C THR A 117 12.23 4.89 13.02
N PRO A 118 12.53 3.64 12.61
CA PRO A 118 11.50 2.68 12.26
C PRO A 118 10.51 2.49 13.43
N VAL A 119 9.22 2.65 13.15
CA VAL A 119 8.12 2.43 14.10
C VAL A 119 7.47 1.10 13.72
N ASP A 120 7.07 0.29 14.70
CA ASP A 120 6.28 -0.91 14.41
C ASP A 120 5.03 -0.50 13.60
N PRO A 121 4.63 -1.27 12.57
CA PRO A 121 3.45 -0.92 11.82
C PRO A 121 2.26 -0.82 12.77
N PRO A 122 1.36 0.15 12.55
CA PRO A 122 0.28 0.42 13.47
C PRO A 122 -0.69 -0.74 13.48
N THR A 123 -0.46 -1.69 14.38
CA THR A 123 -1.46 -2.67 14.76
C THR A 123 -2.44 -1.93 15.68
N ASN A 124 -3.63 -1.64 15.16
CA ASN A 124 -4.70 -0.87 15.83
C ASN A 124 -4.59 0.67 15.84
N GLY A 125 -3.84 1.28 14.91
CA GLY A 125 -3.93 2.74 14.75
C GLY A 125 -5.27 3.18 14.14
N THR A 126 -5.56 4.48 14.19
CA THR A 126 -6.80 5.06 13.63
C THR A 126 -6.49 6.33 12.84
N LEU A 127 -7.18 6.53 11.72
CA LEU A 127 -7.25 7.84 11.07
C LEU A 127 -8.28 8.69 11.80
N PHE A 128 -7.96 9.96 12.02
CA PHE A 128 -8.90 10.96 12.54
C PHE A 128 -9.10 12.06 11.51
N ALA A 129 -10.35 12.45 11.27
CA ALA A 129 -10.67 13.60 10.42
C ALA A 129 -10.12 14.89 11.04
N VAL A 130 -9.47 15.71 10.23
CA VAL A 130 -9.01 17.06 10.60
C VAL A 130 -9.76 18.13 9.81
N SER A 131 -10.19 17.81 8.59
CA SER A 131 -11.20 18.59 7.87
C SER A 131 -12.62 18.22 8.31
N PRO A 132 -13.63 19.08 8.08
CA PRO A 132 -15.03 18.75 8.34
C PRO A 132 -15.45 17.44 7.67
N VAL A 133 -16.08 16.55 8.43
CA VAL A 133 -16.64 15.27 7.93
C VAL A 133 -17.88 15.46 7.09
N GLU A 134 -18.55 16.61 7.23
CA GLU A 134 -19.67 17.03 6.40
C GLU A 134 -19.26 18.28 5.63
N GLN A 135 -19.29 18.20 4.31
CA GLN A 135 -19.08 19.33 3.41
C GLN A 135 -20.32 19.55 2.54
N GLN A 136 -20.60 20.81 2.21
CA GLN A 136 -21.54 21.17 1.16
C GLN A 136 -20.82 21.95 0.06
N ILE A 137 -21.09 21.62 -1.21
CA ILE A 137 -20.60 22.38 -2.36
C ILE A 137 -21.71 22.61 -3.38
N SER A 138 -21.78 23.83 -3.93
CA SER A 138 -22.62 24.17 -5.08
C SER A 138 -21.76 24.18 -6.34
N LEU A 139 -22.15 23.41 -7.36
CA LEU A 139 -21.52 23.48 -8.66
C LEU A 139 -21.92 24.78 -9.37
N SER A 140 -21.01 25.31 -10.17
CA SER A 140 -21.16 26.54 -10.94
C SER A 140 -20.62 26.35 -12.36
N ASN A 141 -20.58 27.40 -13.19
CA ASN A 141 -19.97 27.35 -14.53
C ASN A 141 -20.50 26.21 -15.44
N PRO A 142 -21.82 26.18 -15.73
CA PRO A 142 -22.39 25.19 -16.63
C PRO A 142 -21.79 25.32 -18.04
N SER A 143 -21.69 24.20 -18.75
CA SER A 143 -21.20 24.13 -20.13
C SER A 143 -21.93 23.02 -20.88
N ALA A 144 -21.82 22.97 -22.21
CA ALA A 144 -22.44 21.90 -23.01
C ALA A 144 -22.02 20.49 -22.55
N ALA A 145 -20.76 20.31 -22.10
CA ALA A 145 -20.25 19.04 -21.61
C ALA A 145 -20.58 18.74 -20.13
N ALA A 146 -20.97 19.76 -19.36
CA ALA A 146 -21.38 19.62 -17.96
C ALA A 146 -22.48 20.65 -17.63
N PRO A 147 -23.73 20.44 -18.08
CA PRO A 147 -24.83 21.38 -17.80
C PRO A 147 -25.14 21.55 -16.31
N GLY A 148 -24.86 20.52 -15.50
CA GLY A 148 -25.00 20.57 -14.05
C GLY A 148 -23.92 21.39 -13.33
N GLY A 149 -22.92 21.89 -14.06
CA GLY A 149 -21.81 22.69 -13.55
C GLY A 149 -20.60 21.87 -13.12
N ARG A 150 -19.60 22.60 -12.60
CA ARG A 150 -18.33 22.14 -12.09
C ARG A 150 -18.02 22.81 -10.75
N GLY A 151 -17.21 22.17 -9.93
CA GLY A 151 -16.76 22.69 -8.65
C GLY A 151 -15.62 21.87 -8.10
N TYR A 152 -15.12 22.27 -6.94
CA TYR A 152 -14.02 21.61 -6.25
C TYR A 152 -14.43 21.33 -4.81
N MET A 153 -14.13 20.13 -4.34
CA MET A 153 -14.17 19.83 -2.91
C MET A 153 -13.06 20.62 -2.20
N THR A 154 -13.25 20.90 -0.93
CA THR A 154 -12.13 21.31 -0.07
C THR A 154 -11.29 20.06 0.15
N PRO A 155 -9.94 20.11 0.09
CA PRO A 155 -9.13 18.92 0.36
C PRO A 155 -9.46 18.29 1.71
N GLN A 156 -9.90 17.03 1.70
CA GLN A 156 -10.12 16.26 2.93
C GLN A 156 -8.78 15.99 3.59
N ALA A 157 -8.70 16.11 4.91
CA ALA A 157 -7.47 15.92 5.66
C ALA A 157 -7.70 14.99 6.85
N VAL A 158 -6.71 14.13 7.11
CA VAL A 158 -6.68 13.22 8.25
C VAL A 158 -5.35 13.31 8.98
N ILE A 159 -5.35 12.88 10.24
CA ILE A 159 -4.16 12.55 11.01
C ILE A 159 -4.16 11.06 11.32
N ALA A 160 -3.04 10.38 11.06
CA ALA A 160 -2.81 9.00 11.45
C ALA A 160 -2.18 8.97 12.85
N LYS A 161 -2.77 8.20 13.77
CA LYS A 161 -2.24 8.00 15.12
C LYS A 161 -2.18 6.53 15.50
N ASP A 162 -1.21 6.17 16.32
CA ASP A 162 -1.15 4.86 16.98
C ASP A 162 -2.22 4.75 18.09
N SER A 163 -2.25 3.61 18.78
CA SER A 163 -3.17 3.37 19.89
C SER A 163 -2.88 4.20 21.14
N ALA A 164 -1.66 4.73 21.28
CA ALA A 164 -1.24 5.63 22.36
C ALA A 164 -1.50 7.11 22.03
N GLY A 165 -1.95 7.42 20.81
CA GLY A 165 -2.25 8.77 20.34
C GLY A 165 -1.07 9.50 19.71
N ASN A 166 0.07 8.86 19.52
CA ASN A 166 1.24 9.44 18.85
C ASN A 166 1.00 9.54 17.34
N PRO A 167 1.46 10.62 16.68
CA PRO A 167 1.35 10.74 15.23
C PRO A 167 2.20 9.70 14.50
N LEU A 168 1.67 9.19 13.39
CA LEU A 168 2.33 8.20 12.54
C LEU A 168 2.82 8.84 11.24
N PRO A 169 4.11 9.20 11.13
CA PRO A 169 4.69 9.73 9.90
C PRO A 169 4.92 8.64 8.85
N GLY A 170 4.92 9.01 7.56
CA GLY A 170 5.24 8.09 6.47
C GLY A 170 4.10 7.15 6.03
N VAL A 171 2.93 7.20 6.67
CA VAL A 171 1.79 6.34 6.31
C VAL A 171 1.19 6.77 4.98
N ALA A 172 1.07 5.85 4.02
CA ALA A 172 0.39 6.10 2.76
C ALA A 172 -1.14 6.06 2.96
N VAL A 173 -1.78 7.24 2.91
CA VAL A 173 -3.22 7.39 3.02
C VAL A 173 -3.81 7.54 1.62
N THR A 174 -4.75 6.66 1.26
CA THR A 174 -5.50 6.75 0.00
C THR A 174 -6.88 7.32 0.26
N PHE A 175 -7.18 8.42 -0.43
CA PHE A 175 -8.50 9.03 -0.49
C PHE A 175 -9.17 8.60 -1.78
N GLU A 176 -10.35 7.99 -1.67
CA GLU A 176 -11.12 7.49 -2.80
C GLU A 176 -12.53 8.04 -2.77
N VAL A 177 -13.02 8.46 -3.94
CA VAL A 177 -14.43 8.79 -4.14
C VAL A 177 -15.06 7.69 -4.99
N PRO A 178 -15.95 6.84 -4.43
CA PRO A 178 -16.64 5.82 -5.21
C PRO A 178 -17.42 6.41 -6.39
N ALA A 179 -17.62 5.61 -7.43
CA ALA A 179 -18.40 6.01 -8.58
C ALA A 179 -19.82 6.42 -8.18
N ASN A 180 -20.34 7.48 -8.81
CA ASN A 180 -21.70 7.95 -8.65
C ASN A 180 -22.33 8.09 -10.04
N GLY A 181 -23.61 7.70 -10.17
CA GLY A 181 -24.31 7.72 -11.46
C GLY A 181 -24.64 9.12 -12.01
N TYR A 182 -24.60 10.15 -11.17
CA TYR A 182 -24.99 11.51 -11.53
C TYR A 182 -23.82 12.50 -11.53
N LEU A 183 -22.79 12.21 -10.74
CA LEU A 183 -21.62 13.06 -10.57
C LEU A 183 -20.37 12.35 -11.01
N THR A 184 -19.53 13.05 -11.77
CA THR A 184 -18.16 12.63 -12.02
C THR A 184 -17.24 13.36 -11.06
N CYS A 185 -16.35 12.60 -10.41
CA CYS A 185 -15.38 13.09 -9.45
C CYS A 185 -13.98 12.64 -9.85
N VAL A 186 -13.05 13.59 -10.04
CA VAL A 186 -11.68 13.29 -10.47
C VAL A 186 -10.65 14.23 -9.83
N MET A 187 -9.48 13.69 -9.55
CA MET A 187 -8.27 14.44 -9.30
C MET A 187 -7.67 14.87 -10.64
N ARG A 188 -7.69 16.19 -10.90
CA ARG A 188 -7.24 16.76 -12.18
C ARG A 188 -5.77 16.46 -12.45
N GLY A 189 -5.43 16.30 -13.73
CA GLY A 189 -4.10 15.89 -14.18
C GLY A 189 -3.87 14.38 -14.09
N TYR A 190 -4.35 13.73 -13.02
CA TYR A 190 -4.30 12.27 -12.89
C TYR A 190 -5.49 11.55 -13.53
N ASN A 191 -6.64 12.22 -13.67
CA ASN A 191 -7.90 11.65 -14.18
C ASN A 191 -8.34 10.39 -13.42
N LYS A 192 -8.19 10.41 -12.10
CA LYS A 192 -8.57 9.32 -11.18
C LYS A 192 -9.51 9.83 -10.11
N ASN A 193 -10.40 8.99 -9.63
CA ASN A 193 -11.22 9.24 -8.43
C ASN A 193 -10.46 8.95 -7.12
N THR A 194 -9.13 8.83 -7.19
CA THR A 194 -8.26 8.51 -6.06
C THR A 194 -7.02 9.39 -6.03
N ILE A 195 -6.51 9.63 -4.82
CA ILE A 195 -5.17 10.16 -4.58
C ILE A 195 -4.56 9.49 -3.36
N THR A 196 -3.27 9.16 -3.43
CA THR A 196 -2.51 8.60 -2.30
C THR A 196 -1.48 9.63 -1.85
N VAL A 197 -1.50 9.96 -0.56
CA VAL A 197 -0.60 10.95 0.05
C VAL A 197 0.02 10.36 1.30
N THR A 198 1.33 10.53 1.44
CA THR A 198 2.10 10.07 2.59
C THR A 198 1.96 11.06 3.75
N THR A 199 1.76 10.57 4.97
CA THR A 199 1.69 11.44 6.14
C THR A 199 3.02 12.12 6.45
N ASP A 200 2.96 13.39 6.86
CA ASP A 200 4.13 14.17 7.26
C ASP A 200 4.65 13.79 8.67
N SER A 201 5.63 14.54 9.20
CA SER A 201 6.18 14.33 10.55
C SER A 201 5.16 14.44 11.68
N ASN A 202 4.02 15.10 11.43
CA ASN A 202 2.91 15.25 12.38
C ASN A 202 1.80 14.20 12.14
N GLY A 203 2.03 13.23 11.25
CA GLY A 203 1.05 12.21 10.90
C GLY A 203 -0.08 12.72 10.02
N MET A 204 0.03 13.91 9.41
CA MET A 204 -1.02 14.54 8.61
C MET A 204 -0.94 14.14 7.15
N ALA A 205 -2.08 13.78 6.55
CA ALA A 205 -2.22 13.62 5.09
C ALA A 205 -3.47 14.35 4.60
N SER A 206 -3.40 14.94 3.41
CA SER A 206 -4.51 15.65 2.79
C SER A 206 -4.72 15.21 1.35
N ALA A 207 -5.97 15.10 0.92
CA ALA A 207 -6.39 14.89 -0.47
C ALA A 207 -6.21 16.15 -1.35
N ALA A 208 -5.16 16.92 -1.10
CA ALA A 208 -4.75 18.03 -1.92
C ALA A 208 -4.00 17.50 -3.15
N ASN A 209 -4.30 18.04 -4.33
CA ASN A 209 -3.71 17.60 -5.57
C ASN A 209 -2.20 17.85 -5.58
N THR A 210 -1.44 16.84 -5.97
CA THR A 210 0.03 16.85 -6.07
C THR A 210 0.52 17.01 -7.50
N HIS A 211 -0.38 17.12 -8.48
CA HIS A 211 -0.03 17.38 -9.87
C HIS A 211 0.48 18.82 -10.04
N GLN A 212 1.64 19.01 -10.68
CA GLN A 212 2.33 20.30 -10.80
C GLN A 212 1.45 21.47 -11.28
N SER A 213 0.49 21.21 -12.16
CA SER A 213 -0.39 22.23 -12.74
C SER A 213 -1.62 22.57 -11.90
N PHE A 214 -1.90 21.80 -10.83
CA PHE A 214 -3.15 21.87 -10.07
C PHE A 214 -2.90 21.78 -8.56
N LEU A 215 -1.71 22.12 -8.09
CA LEU A 215 -1.28 21.95 -6.71
C LEU A 215 -2.27 22.55 -5.71
N GLY A 216 -2.64 21.77 -4.69
CA GLY A 216 -3.49 22.22 -3.60
C GLY A 216 -5.00 22.11 -3.84
N GLU A 217 -5.45 21.89 -5.08
CA GLU A 217 -6.87 21.70 -5.38
C GLU A 217 -7.42 20.41 -4.75
N GLY A 218 -8.68 20.40 -4.31
CA GLY A 218 -9.37 19.15 -3.97
C GLY A 218 -9.92 18.44 -5.22
N PHE A 219 -10.69 17.37 -5.01
CA PHE A 219 -11.36 16.67 -6.11
C PHE A 219 -12.26 17.61 -6.92
N GLN A 220 -12.10 17.58 -8.25
CA GLN A 220 -13.01 18.26 -9.15
C GLN A 220 -14.27 17.41 -9.29
N VAL A 221 -15.43 18.06 -9.15
CA VAL A 221 -16.74 17.46 -9.32
C VAL A 221 -17.48 18.14 -10.47
N TYR A 222 -18.13 17.37 -11.33
CA TYR A 222 -18.98 17.91 -12.38
C TYR A 222 -20.15 16.97 -12.69
N SER A 223 -21.22 17.51 -13.27
CA SER A 223 -22.43 16.75 -13.58
C SER A 223 -23.02 17.12 -14.93
N GLN A 224 -23.68 16.14 -15.54
CA GLN A 224 -24.54 16.37 -16.71
C GLN A 224 -25.95 16.81 -16.34
N TYR A 225 -26.34 16.67 -15.07
CA TYR A 225 -27.69 16.92 -14.59
C TYR A 225 -27.74 18.20 -13.76
N SER A 226 -28.71 19.07 -14.02
CA SER A 226 -29.00 20.28 -13.24
C SER A 226 -30.12 20.04 -12.24
N HIS A 227 -30.25 20.91 -11.23
CA HIS A 227 -31.31 20.90 -10.22
C HIS A 227 -31.38 19.65 -9.32
N ILE A 228 -30.30 18.85 -9.26
CA ILE A 228 -30.18 17.69 -8.38
C ILE A 228 -29.20 17.94 -7.23
N THR A 229 -29.35 17.15 -6.16
CA THR A 229 -28.37 17.00 -5.08
C THR A 229 -27.96 15.55 -4.96
N GLN A 230 -26.69 15.31 -4.61
CA GLN A 230 -26.15 13.98 -4.28
C GLN A 230 -25.15 14.09 -3.15
N THR A 231 -24.95 13.02 -2.38
CA THR A 231 -23.85 12.95 -1.40
C THR A 231 -22.77 12.02 -1.92
N LEU A 232 -21.56 12.55 -2.09
CA LEU A 232 -20.36 11.77 -2.36
C LEU A 232 -19.69 11.40 -1.05
N GLN A 233 -19.15 10.19 -0.99
CA GLN A 233 -18.38 9.71 0.17
C GLN A 233 -16.90 9.68 -0.21
N VAL A 234 -16.10 10.56 0.36
CA VAL A 234 -14.64 10.47 0.24
C VAL A 234 -14.15 9.57 1.37
N LYS A 235 -13.64 8.39 1.02
CA LYS A 235 -13.13 7.42 1.99
C LYS A 235 -11.61 7.53 2.08
N ALA A 236 -11.10 7.92 3.24
CA ALA A 236 -9.69 7.89 3.57
C ALA A 236 -9.35 6.53 4.20
N THR A 237 -8.41 5.82 3.58
CA THR A 237 -7.97 4.49 4.02
C THR A 237 -6.45 4.44 4.10
N ALA A 238 -5.96 3.70 5.08
CA ALA A 238 -4.56 3.37 5.21
C ALA A 238 -4.48 1.96 5.80
N PRO A 239 -3.57 1.10 5.33
CA PRO A 239 -3.58 -0.28 5.75
C PRO A 239 -3.13 -0.40 7.23
N GLY A 240 -3.79 -1.29 7.97
CA GLY A 240 -3.68 -1.39 9.43
C GLY A 240 -4.43 -0.32 10.24
N LEU A 241 -4.95 0.74 9.60
CA LEU A 241 -5.67 1.82 10.27
C LEU A 241 -7.19 1.74 10.02
N LYS A 242 -7.98 2.13 11.02
CA LYS A 242 -9.42 2.35 10.83
C LYS A 242 -9.65 3.53 9.88
N ALA A 243 -10.52 3.32 8.88
CA ALA A 243 -10.83 4.29 7.84
C ALA A 243 -11.70 5.45 8.36
N VAL A 244 -11.65 6.59 7.65
CA VAL A 244 -12.52 7.76 7.86
C VAL A 244 -13.31 8.01 6.58
N THR A 245 -14.59 8.38 6.72
CA THR A 245 -15.45 8.78 5.61
C THR A 245 -15.86 10.23 5.78
N PHE A 246 -15.69 11.02 4.72
CA PHE A 246 -16.20 12.37 4.61
C PHE A 246 -17.41 12.37 3.67
N ASN A 247 -18.52 12.94 4.11
CA ASN A 247 -19.71 13.12 3.29
C ASN A 247 -19.67 14.52 2.66
N VAL A 248 -19.78 14.57 1.34
CA VAL A 248 -19.79 15.81 0.57
C VAL A 248 -21.11 15.90 -0.16
N LYS A 249 -22.03 16.72 0.35
CA LYS A 249 -23.31 17.00 -0.32
C LYS A 249 -23.06 18.00 -1.44
N VAL A 250 -23.35 17.59 -2.67
CA VAL A 250 -23.12 18.35 -3.89
C VAL A 250 -24.46 18.76 -4.48
N GLY A 251 -24.68 20.06 -4.62
CA GLY A 251 -25.80 20.64 -5.33
C GLY A 251 -25.36 21.06 -6.73
N THR A 252 -26.03 20.55 -7.76
CA THR A 252 -25.78 20.95 -9.15
C THR A 252 -26.38 22.33 -9.42
N VAL A 253 -25.97 22.98 -10.53
CA VAL A 253 -26.51 24.28 -10.93
C VAL A 253 -28.04 24.26 -10.90
N GLY A 254 -28.64 25.25 -10.23
CA GLY A 254 -30.07 25.37 -10.04
C GLY A 254 -30.65 24.68 -8.79
N TYR A 255 -29.85 23.90 -8.06
CA TYR A 255 -30.19 23.42 -6.72
C TYR A 255 -29.83 24.48 -5.65
N LYS A 256 -30.68 24.66 -4.64
CA LYS A 256 -30.42 25.55 -3.49
C LYS A 256 -30.30 24.70 -2.22
N PHE A 257 -29.23 24.94 -1.45
CA PHE A 257 -29.02 24.30 -0.15
C PHE A 257 -29.92 24.87 0.93
#